data_AF-A0A3L8C3K9-F1
#
_entry.id   AF-A0A3L8C3K9-F1
#
_cell.length_a   1.000
_cell.length_b   1.000
_cell.length_c   1.000
_cell.angle_alpha   90.00
_cell.angle_beta   90.00
_cell.angle_gamma   90.00
#
_symmetry.space_group_name_H-M   'P 1'
#
loop_
_entity.id
_entity.type
_entity.pdbx_description
1 polymer ?
#
loop_
_entity_poly.entity_id
_entity_poly.type
_entity_poly.pdbx_seq_one_letter_code
_entity_poly.pdbx_strand_id
1 'polypeptide(L)'
;MPRGILKRRLSGVVLHPTSLPGPQFHGAFGAEAYNWLNWLELAGFGVWQILPLCPVADGSPYNSFSAFSGNPDFIDIGQLKQIGFPEYKKAVSSRLDQRTALAQAYVWLQDNPQSSIAEAFRSFVSQTDWLPDASLFTVIKQQHSEHWLHWPEPLKNREKSAITAFRAQHENQIQLENFIQFLFHRQWLDLRRYANERNILVFGDLPIFVSGDSADVWANRDLFKLNPDGSPEVVAGVPPDYFSATGQRWGNPIYHWPAHAETGFDWWKRRLKHNLELYDAVRIDHFRGFAAYWEIPADEPTAINGRWIPSPGDELFQALLAETKELPLIAEDLGIITDDVIALRKKYGLPGMKILQFAFDSDGMNPYLPHNHTRDTVIYTGTHDNNTTVGWYNHLAESTKARIEAYYAQPAEPMPWPLIKSALASPARWAMMPFQDLLELDERHRMNTPGTTEGNWRWRFDWSQVDEDLANKLKALNHLYAR
;
A
#
# COMPACT_ATOMS: atom_id res chain seq x y z
N MET A 1 1.05 12.93 18.82
CA MET A 1 1.81 13.99 18.13
C MET A 1 1.65 13.79 16.64
N PRO A 2 1.21 14.80 15.86
CA PRO A 2 1.89 15.05 14.58
C PRO A 2 1.73 16.51 14.13
N ARG A 3 2.71 17.35 14.42
CA ARG A 3 3.00 18.50 13.53
C ARG A 3 4.38 18.27 12.95
N GLY A 4 4.47 18.14 11.63
CA GLY A 4 5.75 18.10 10.93
C GLY A 4 6.55 16.80 11.04
N ILE A 5 5.91 15.62 11.06
CA ILE A 5 6.64 14.35 10.87
C ILE A 5 7.44 14.36 9.55
N LEU A 6 6.87 14.98 8.51
CA LEU A 6 7.50 15.19 7.20
C LEU A 6 8.55 16.32 7.19
N LYS A 7 8.77 17.02 8.32
CA LYS A 7 9.81 18.06 8.46
C LYS A 7 11.13 17.50 8.97
N ARG A 8 11.18 16.26 9.46
CA ARG A 8 12.43 15.61 9.88
C ARG A 8 13.18 15.08 8.67
N ARG A 9 14.51 15.11 8.74
CA ARG A 9 15.32 14.27 7.85
C ARG A 9 15.32 12.87 8.44
N LEU A 10 14.93 11.87 7.65
CA LEU A 10 14.88 10.47 8.04
C LEU A 10 15.42 9.60 6.90
N SER A 11 15.89 8.41 7.22
CA SER A 11 15.98 7.29 6.30
C SER A 11 14.96 6.22 6.66
N GLY A 12 14.62 5.40 5.68
CA GLY A 12 13.74 4.26 5.88
C GLY A 12 13.94 3.15 4.88
N VAL A 13 13.28 2.04 5.17
CA VAL A 13 13.33 0.84 4.32
C VAL A 13 11.95 0.53 3.77
N VAL A 14 11.90 0.20 2.48
CA VAL A 14 10.71 -0.36 1.82
C VAL A 14 10.79 -1.87 1.95
N LEU A 15 9.88 -2.45 2.74
CA LEU A 15 9.74 -3.90 2.92
C LEU A 15 8.29 -4.21 3.25
N HIS A 16 7.56 -4.88 2.36
CA HIS A 16 6.19 -5.28 2.66
C HIS A 16 6.18 -6.46 3.64
N PRO A 17 5.22 -6.58 4.58
CA PRO A 17 5.23 -7.66 5.56
C PRO A 17 5.13 -9.06 4.94
N THR A 18 4.64 -9.18 3.69
CA THR A 18 4.63 -10.45 2.93
C THR A 18 6.04 -11.01 2.75
N SER A 19 7.04 -10.13 2.68
CA SER A 19 8.45 -10.45 2.47
C SER A 19 9.18 -10.87 3.74
N LEU A 20 8.57 -10.73 4.92
CA LEU A 20 9.15 -11.20 6.17
C LEU A 20 9.27 -12.74 6.17
N PRO A 21 10.34 -13.31 6.73
CA PRO A 21 10.44 -14.74 6.97
C PRO A 21 9.43 -15.17 8.05
N GLY A 22 9.34 -16.47 8.30
CA GLY A 22 8.55 -17.01 9.41
C GLY A 22 7.94 -18.38 9.10
N PRO A 23 7.40 -19.04 10.14
CA PRO A 23 6.92 -20.42 10.05
C PRO A 23 5.57 -20.59 9.33
N GLN A 24 4.81 -19.50 9.15
CA GLN A 24 3.55 -19.54 8.41
C GLN A 24 3.80 -19.43 6.89
N PHE A 25 2.83 -19.89 6.10
CA PHE A 25 2.89 -19.84 4.62
C PHE A 25 3.06 -18.42 4.05
N HIS A 26 2.77 -17.39 4.85
CA HIS A 26 2.82 -15.99 4.49
C HIS A 26 3.53 -15.17 5.58
N GLY A 27 4.21 -14.08 5.20
CA GLY A 27 4.76 -13.15 6.18
C GLY A 27 3.64 -12.49 7.00
N ALA A 28 3.77 -12.47 8.32
CA ALA A 28 2.67 -12.12 9.23
C ALA A 28 3.13 -11.11 10.29
N PHE A 29 2.19 -10.55 11.05
CA PHE A 29 2.45 -9.64 12.17
C PHE A 29 2.99 -10.37 13.42
N GLY A 30 3.68 -11.49 13.21
CA GLY A 30 4.25 -12.37 14.21
C GLY A 30 5.64 -11.93 14.68
N ALA A 31 6.36 -12.83 15.37
CA ALA A 31 7.68 -12.55 15.94
C ALA A 31 8.68 -11.91 14.96
N GLU A 32 8.67 -12.35 13.69
CA GLU A 32 9.57 -11.81 12.66
C GLU A 32 9.30 -10.34 12.32
N ALA A 33 8.06 -9.87 12.42
CA ALA A 33 7.74 -8.45 12.26
C ALA A 33 8.31 -7.60 13.41
N TYR A 34 8.32 -8.13 14.64
CA TYR A 34 8.94 -7.45 15.78
C TYR A 34 10.46 -7.49 15.70
N ASN A 35 11.05 -8.62 15.27
CA ASN A 35 12.49 -8.72 14.98
C ASN A 35 12.92 -7.73 13.91
N TRP A 36 12.11 -7.58 12.85
CA TRP A 36 12.32 -6.56 11.82
C TRP A 36 12.38 -5.14 12.38
N LEU A 37 11.44 -4.76 13.26
CA LEU A 37 11.46 -3.44 13.90
C LEU A 37 12.67 -3.24 14.80
N ASN A 38 13.12 -4.29 15.51
CA ASN A 38 14.36 -4.24 16.29
C ASN A 38 15.59 -4.06 15.39
N TRP A 39 15.61 -4.71 14.23
CA TRP A 39 16.69 -4.55 13.24
C TRP A 39 16.70 -3.12 12.65
N LEU A 40 15.54 -2.56 12.33
CA LEU A 40 15.42 -1.16 11.88
C LEU A 40 15.94 -0.17 12.92
N GLU A 41 15.58 -0.36 14.20
CA GLU A 41 16.08 0.44 15.31
C GLU A 41 17.61 0.32 15.43
N LEU A 42 18.14 -0.90 15.35
CA LEU A 42 19.59 -1.14 15.40
C LEU A 42 20.33 -0.43 14.27
N ALA A 43 19.80 -0.50 13.05
CA ALA A 43 20.33 0.16 11.86
C ALA A 43 20.11 1.68 11.82
N GLY A 44 19.36 2.24 12.79
CA GLY A 44 19.09 3.67 12.90
C GLY A 44 18.12 4.20 11.84
N PHE A 45 17.22 3.37 11.34
CA PHE A 45 16.15 3.80 10.44
C PHE A 45 14.98 4.40 11.23
N GLY A 46 14.35 5.44 10.68
CA GLY A 46 13.20 6.11 11.28
C GLY A 46 11.89 5.91 10.56
N VAL A 47 11.88 5.21 9.42
CA VAL A 47 10.67 4.97 8.61
C VAL A 47 10.66 3.53 8.08
N TRP A 48 9.53 2.85 8.22
CA TRP A 48 9.22 1.58 7.57
C TRP A 48 8.10 1.78 6.56
N GLN A 49 8.39 1.63 5.28
CA GLN A 49 7.39 1.72 4.23
C GLN A 49 6.87 0.36 3.82
N ILE A 50 5.56 0.27 3.69
CA ILE A 50 4.83 -0.91 3.28
C ILE A 50 3.91 -0.59 2.09
N LEU A 51 3.56 -1.62 1.34
CA LEU A 51 2.49 -1.59 0.33
C LEU A 51 1.11 -1.75 1.02
N PRO A 52 0.00 -1.57 0.29
CA PRO A 52 -1.35 -1.72 0.87
C PRO A 52 -1.54 -3.07 1.57
N LEU A 53 -2.18 -3.06 2.75
CA LEU A 53 -2.43 -4.27 3.55
C LEU A 53 -3.76 -4.95 3.24
N CYS A 54 -4.46 -4.51 2.19
CA CYS A 54 -5.81 -4.95 1.89
C CYS A 54 -5.85 -6.36 1.27
N PRO A 55 -6.97 -7.12 1.38
CA PRO A 55 -7.11 -8.44 0.77
C PRO A 55 -6.91 -8.37 -0.75
N VAL A 56 -6.02 -9.19 -1.29
CA VAL A 56 -5.66 -9.17 -2.72
C VAL A 56 -6.55 -10.08 -3.56
N ALA A 57 -6.97 -9.61 -4.73
CA ALA A 57 -7.79 -10.39 -5.67
C ALA A 57 -6.95 -11.29 -6.60
N ASP A 58 -5.83 -10.76 -7.09
CA ASP A 58 -4.93 -11.40 -8.07
C ASP A 58 -3.48 -11.50 -7.58
N GLY A 59 -3.25 -11.23 -6.30
CA GLY A 59 -1.93 -11.14 -5.67
C GLY A 59 -1.36 -9.72 -5.59
N SER A 60 -1.90 -8.76 -6.35
CA SER A 60 -1.49 -7.37 -6.28
C SER A 60 -2.09 -6.66 -5.05
N PRO A 61 -1.27 -6.02 -4.20
CA PRO A 61 -1.76 -5.13 -3.13
C PRO A 61 -2.61 -3.97 -3.64
N TYR A 62 -2.49 -3.62 -4.93
CA TYR A 62 -3.21 -2.51 -5.57
C TYR A 62 -4.54 -2.94 -6.19
N ASN A 63 -4.85 -4.25 -6.20
CA ASN A 63 -6.12 -4.79 -6.66
C ASN A 63 -6.83 -5.54 -5.53
N SER A 64 -7.61 -4.81 -4.73
CA SER A 64 -8.22 -5.32 -3.51
C SER A 64 -9.73 -5.45 -3.55
N PHE A 65 -10.25 -6.46 -2.86
CA PHE A 65 -11.68 -6.64 -2.60
C PHE A 65 -12.28 -5.58 -1.66
N SER A 66 -11.46 -4.79 -0.95
CA SER A 66 -11.93 -3.74 -0.04
C SER A 66 -10.83 -2.71 0.22
N ALA A 67 -11.15 -1.43 0.09
CA ALA A 67 -10.24 -0.33 0.41
C ALA A 67 -10.04 -0.11 1.93
N PHE A 68 -10.77 -0.86 2.77
CA PHE A 68 -10.78 -0.73 4.23
C PHE A 68 -10.41 -2.01 4.98
N SER A 69 -10.67 -3.18 4.40
CA SER A 69 -10.37 -4.45 5.08
C SER A 69 -8.88 -4.70 5.12
N GLY A 70 -8.42 -5.40 6.14
CA GLY A 70 -7.09 -6.01 6.19
C GLY A 70 -7.06 -7.42 5.61
N ASN A 71 -5.95 -7.79 4.98
CA ASN A 71 -5.72 -9.13 4.45
C ASN A 71 -5.52 -10.13 5.62
N PRO A 72 -6.39 -11.16 5.76
CA PRO A 72 -6.28 -12.16 6.82
C PRO A 72 -4.94 -12.91 6.85
N ASP A 73 -4.25 -13.01 5.72
CA ASP A 73 -2.97 -13.71 5.61
C ASP A 73 -1.87 -13.11 6.50
N PHE A 74 -2.01 -11.84 6.92
CA PHE A 74 -1.07 -11.21 7.85
C PHE A 74 -1.27 -11.58 9.32
N ILE A 75 -2.38 -12.24 9.68
CA ILE A 75 -2.65 -12.62 11.07
C ILE A 75 -1.70 -13.76 11.47
N ASP A 76 -0.92 -13.53 12.51
CA ASP A 76 -0.08 -14.55 13.13
C ASP A 76 -0.89 -15.38 14.13
N ILE A 77 -1.05 -16.67 13.84
CA ILE A 77 -1.83 -17.58 14.67
C ILE A 77 -1.12 -17.85 16.01
N GLY A 78 0.22 -17.84 16.04
CA GLY A 78 1.00 -18.05 17.26
C GLY A 78 0.79 -16.94 18.29
N GLN A 79 0.63 -15.70 17.84
CA GLN A 79 0.37 -14.55 18.71
C GLN A 79 -1.03 -14.53 19.32
N LEU A 80 -1.99 -15.31 18.83
CA LEU A 80 -3.34 -15.37 19.43
C LEU A 80 -3.28 -15.79 20.91
N LYS A 81 -2.31 -16.64 21.28
CA LYS A 81 -2.07 -17.03 22.68
C LYS A 81 -1.76 -15.84 23.58
N GLN A 82 -1.04 -14.84 23.07
CA GLN A 82 -0.60 -13.67 23.85
C GLN A 82 -1.77 -12.72 24.17
N ILE A 83 -2.85 -12.78 23.37
CA ILE A 83 -4.05 -11.95 23.56
C ILE A 83 -5.22 -12.74 24.19
N GLY A 84 -4.94 -13.91 24.77
CA GLY A 84 -5.88 -14.65 25.62
C GLY A 84 -6.58 -15.84 24.96
N PHE A 85 -6.29 -16.18 23.70
CA PHE A 85 -6.82 -17.39 23.09
C PHE A 85 -6.02 -18.65 23.49
N PRO A 86 -6.60 -19.85 23.39
CA PRO A 86 -5.85 -21.08 23.50
C PRO A 86 -4.76 -21.18 22.43
N GLU A 87 -3.68 -21.88 22.77
CA GLU A 87 -2.60 -22.16 21.82
C GLU A 87 -3.07 -23.09 20.69
N TYR A 88 -2.88 -22.65 19.45
CA TYR A 88 -3.10 -23.49 18.28
C TYR A 88 -1.84 -24.30 17.97
N LYS A 89 -1.92 -25.63 18.08
CA LYS A 89 -0.75 -26.53 18.04
C LYS A 89 -0.38 -27.05 16.65
N LYS A 90 -1.21 -26.83 15.63
CA LYS A 90 -0.96 -27.34 14.27
C LYS A 90 -0.16 -26.30 13.47
N ALA A 91 0.66 -26.77 12.53
CA ALA A 91 1.35 -25.90 11.59
C ALA A 91 0.35 -25.15 10.70
N VAL A 92 0.66 -23.91 10.37
CA VAL A 92 -0.17 -23.05 9.50
C VAL A 92 0.53 -22.94 8.15
N SER A 93 0.43 -24.01 7.36
CA SER A 93 1.13 -24.17 6.08
C SER A 93 0.32 -23.71 4.86
N SER A 94 -0.94 -23.32 5.06
CA SER A 94 -1.83 -22.88 4.00
C SER A 94 -2.89 -21.91 4.52
N ARG A 95 -3.56 -21.20 3.59
CA ARG A 95 -4.74 -20.38 3.91
C ARG A 95 -5.87 -21.19 4.57
N LEU A 96 -6.01 -22.47 4.21
CA LEU A 96 -7.02 -23.35 4.80
C LEU A 96 -6.70 -23.67 6.26
N ASP A 97 -5.43 -23.93 6.58
CA ASP A 97 -4.98 -24.16 7.95
C ASP A 97 -5.24 -22.91 8.81
N GLN A 98 -4.90 -21.73 8.27
CA GLN A 98 -5.13 -20.45 8.95
C GLN A 98 -6.61 -20.20 9.19
N ARG A 99 -7.46 -20.37 8.18
CA ARG A 99 -8.91 -20.21 8.32
C ARG A 99 -9.49 -21.17 9.36
N THR A 100 -8.98 -22.40 9.42
CA THR A 100 -9.37 -23.38 10.45
C THR A 100 -8.96 -22.91 11.84
N ALA A 101 -7.75 -22.39 12.01
CA ALA A 101 -7.28 -21.84 13.28
C ALA A 101 -8.11 -20.63 13.75
N LEU A 102 -8.42 -19.71 12.83
CA LEU A 102 -9.25 -18.53 13.09
C LEU A 102 -10.68 -18.92 13.46
N ALA A 103 -11.28 -19.88 12.76
CA ALA A 103 -12.60 -20.41 13.10
C ALA A 103 -12.62 -21.06 14.50
N GLN A 104 -11.57 -21.80 14.87
CA GLN A 104 -11.45 -22.38 16.20
C GLN A 104 -11.31 -21.30 17.29
N ALA A 105 -10.53 -20.24 17.04
CA ALA A 105 -10.42 -19.10 17.94
C ALA A 105 -11.76 -18.37 18.10
N TYR A 106 -12.54 -18.25 17.02
CA TYR A 106 -13.88 -17.66 17.05
C TYR A 106 -14.86 -18.51 17.87
N VAL A 107 -14.87 -19.84 17.69
CA VAL A 107 -15.69 -20.74 18.53
C VAL A 107 -15.35 -20.57 20.01
N TRP A 108 -14.06 -20.50 20.34
CA TRP A 108 -13.64 -20.23 21.72
C TRP A 108 -14.15 -18.87 22.24
N LEU A 109 -14.15 -17.83 21.40
CA LEU A 109 -14.70 -16.52 21.74
C LEU A 109 -16.20 -16.61 22.07
N GLN A 110 -16.95 -17.37 21.27
CA GLN A 110 -18.38 -17.60 21.47
C GLN A 110 -18.67 -18.33 22.77
N ASP A 111 -17.83 -19.30 23.15
CA ASP A 111 -17.92 -20.03 24.42
C ASP A 111 -17.48 -19.17 25.63
N ASN A 112 -16.78 -18.06 25.39
CA ASN A 112 -16.23 -17.17 26.43
C ASN A 112 -16.66 -15.70 26.24
N PRO A 113 -17.97 -15.40 26.21
CA PRO A 113 -18.49 -14.08 25.83
C PRO A 113 -18.19 -12.97 26.85
N GLN A 114 -17.83 -13.34 28.08
CA GLN A 114 -17.45 -12.42 29.17
C GLN A 114 -15.95 -12.11 29.21
N SER A 115 -15.16 -12.70 28.32
CA SER A 115 -13.73 -12.38 28.22
C SER A 115 -13.51 -10.94 27.74
N SER A 116 -12.42 -10.31 28.18
CA SER A 116 -12.05 -8.95 27.74
C SER A 116 -11.87 -8.85 26.23
N ILE A 117 -11.41 -9.94 25.59
CA ILE A 117 -11.25 -10.00 24.14
C ILE A 117 -12.61 -10.07 23.42
N ALA A 118 -13.62 -10.72 24.00
CA ALA A 118 -14.99 -10.70 23.46
C ALA A 118 -15.63 -9.31 23.59
N GLU A 119 -15.35 -8.58 24.68
CA GLU A 119 -15.76 -7.19 24.84
C GLU A 119 -15.08 -6.28 23.81
N ALA A 120 -13.76 -6.40 23.63
CA ALA A 120 -13.01 -5.66 22.63
C ALA A 120 -13.51 -5.94 21.21
N PHE A 121 -13.84 -7.20 20.90
CA PHE A 121 -14.44 -7.57 19.61
C PHE A 121 -15.79 -6.88 19.39
N ARG A 122 -16.70 -6.91 20.38
CA ARG A 122 -17.99 -6.19 20.28
C ARG A 122 -17.81 -4.69 20.10
N SER A 123 -16.86 -4.10 20.83
CA SER A 123 -16.52 -2.67 20.69
C SER A 123 -16.04 -2.35 19.27
N PHE A 124 -15.11 -3.16 18.73
CA PHE A 124 -14.62 -3.01 17.36
C PHE A 124 -15.77 -3.06 16.34
N VAL A 125 -16.63 -4.07 16.41
CA VAL A 125 -17.78 -4.20 15.49
C VAL A 125 -18.71 -2.99 15.58
N SER A 126 -18.96 -2.47 16.78
CA SER A 126 -19.85 -1.31 16.96
C SER A 126 -19.29 0.02 16.47
N GLN A 127 -17.95 0.14 16.37
CA GLN A 127 -17.25 1.39 16.02
C GLN A 127 -16.76 1.42 14.57
N THR A 128 -16.87 0.30 13.84
CA THR A 128 -16.29 0.14 12.51
C THR A 128 -17.40 0.15 11.46
N ASP A 129 -17.56 1.28 10.78
CA ASP A 129 -18.69 1.56 9.88
C ASP A 129 -18.60 0.87 8.50
N TRP A 130 -17.39 0.61 8.00
CA TRP A 130 -17.16 -0.10 6.74
C TRP A 130 -17.32 -1.63 6.86
N LEU A 131 -17.20 -2.17 8.07
CA LEU A 131 -17.17 -3.61 8.33
C LEU A 131 -18.45 -4.36 7.87
N PRO A 132 -19.67 -3.84 8.09
CA PRO A 132 -20.90 -4.57 7.74
C PRO A 132 -21.05 -4.88 6.25
N ASP A 133 -20.57 -4.01 5.37
CA ASP A 133 -20.59 -4.23 3.92
C ASP A 133 -19.41 -5.06 3.45
N ALA A 134 -18.21 -4.83 4.01
CA ALA A 134 -17.02 -5.61 3.69
C ALA A 134 -17.19 -7.10 4.03
N SER A 135 -17.61 -7.42 5.25
CA SER A 135 -17.84 -8.81 5.67
C SER A 135 -18.96 -9.48 4.89
N LEU A 136 -20.04 -8.74 4.58
CA LEU A 136 -21.12 -9.27 3.76
C LEU A 136 -20.62 -9.59 2.34
N PHE A 137 -19.88 -8.67 1.70
CA PHE A 137 -19.30 -8.88 0.39
C PHE A 137 -18.39 -10.12 0.40
N THR A 138 -17.50 -10.25 1.38
CA THR A 138 -16.61 -11.40 1.53
C THR A 138 -17.39 -12.71 1.63
N VAL A 139 -18.46 -12.78 2.42
CA VAL A 139 -19.27 -13.99 2.56
C VAL A 139 -20.05 -14.31 1.28
N ILE A 140 -20.62 -13.32 0.59
CA ILE A 140 -21.27 -13.54 -0.71
C ILE A 140 -20.24 -14.06 -1.72
N LYS A 141 -19.05 -13.44 -1.78
CA LYS A 141 -17.96 -13.86 -2.67
C LYS A 141 -17.49 -15.30 -2.42
N GLN A 142 -17.53 -15.76 -1.17
CA GLN A 142 -17.23 -17.16 -0.84
C GLN A 142 -18.29 -18.14 -1.36
N GLN A 143 -19.55 -17.70 -1.52
CA GLN A 143 -20.62 -18.50 -2.15
C GLN A 143 -20.63 -18.36 -3.68
N HIS A 144 -20.17 -17.22 -4.18
CA HIS A 144 -20.23 -16.77 -5.57
C HIS A 144 -18.89 -16.15 -5.96
N SER A 145 -17.92 -16.98 -6.37
CA SER A 145 -16.52 -16.56 -6.56
C SER A 145 -16.31 -15.65 -7.76
N GLU A 146 -17.26 -15.62 -8.70
CA GLU A 146 -17.30 -14.71 -9.83
C GLU A 146 -17.42 -13.25 -9.41
N HIS A 147 -17.09 -12.32 -10.32
CA HIS A 147 -17.27 -10.88 -10.11
C HIS A 147 -18.72 -10.58 -9.69
N TRP A 148 -18.92 -9.62 -8.78
CA TRP A 148 -20.26 -9.31 -8.26
C TRP A 148 -21.32 -8.94 -9.32
N LEU A 149 -20.89 -8.56 -10.54
CA LEU A 149 -21.78 -8.32 -11.69
C LEU A 149 -22.52 -9.56 -12.17
N HIS A 150 -21.99 -10.74 -11.84
CA HIS A 150 -22.51 -12.04 -12.22
C HIS A 150 -23.21 -12.78 -11.06
N TRP A 151 -23.29 -12.16 -9.89
CA TRP A 151 -24.07 -12.68 -8.77
C TRP A 151 -25.57 -12.69 -9.09
N PRO A 152 -26.38 -13.49 -8.36
CA PRO A 152 -27.83 -13.42 -8.46
C PRO A 152 -28.34 -11.98 -8.34
N GLU A 153 -29.24 -11.58 -9.23
CA GLU A 153 -29.72 -10.19 -9.39
C GLU A 153 -30.11 -9.51 -8.05
N PRO A 154 -30.82 -10.18 -7.11
CA PRO A 154 -31.17 -9.56 -5.83
C PRO A 154 -29.96 -9.26 -4.93
N LEU A 155 -28.90 -10.08 -4.98
CA LEU A 155 -27.66 -9.85 -4.23
C LEU A 155 -26.77 -8.83 -4.93
N LYS A 156 -26.65 -8.93 -6.26
CA LYS A 156 -25.99 -7.94 -7.10
C LYS A 156 -26.53 -6.55 -6.75
N ASN A 157 -27.83 -6.32 -6.91
CA ASN A 157 -28.49 -5.03 -6.72
C ASN A 157 -28.81 -4.67 -5.26
N ARG A 158 -28.34 -5.47 -4.29
CA ARG A 158 -28.52 -5.21 -2.86
C ARG A 158 -29.99 -5.00 -2.48
N GLU A 159 -30.89 -5.78 -3.07
CA GLU A 159 -32.30 -5.74 -2.72
C GLU A 159 -32.48 -6.00 -1.22
N LYS A 160 -33.18 -5.09 -0.53
CA LYS A 160 -33.24 -5.08 0.95
C LYS A 160 -33.67 -6.44 1.52
N SER A 161 -34.69 -7.07 0.95
CA SER A 161 -35.17 -8.39 1.38
C SER A 161 -34.13 -9.49 1.20
N ALA A 162 -33.44 -9.52 0.05
CA ALA A 162 -32.40 -10.49 -0.25
C ALA A 162 -31.18 -10.33 0.65
N ILE A 163 -30.73 -9.10 0.88
CA ILE A 163 -29.63 -8.81 1.82
C ILE A 163 -30.00 -9.21 3.25
N THR A 164 -31.21 -8.89 3.71
CA THR A 164 -31.67 -9.29 5.05
C THR A 164 -31.74 -10.82 5.19
N ALA A 165 -32.30 -11.52 4.20
CA ALA A 165 -32.37 -12.97 4.20
C ALA A 165 -30.98 -13.61 4.20
N PHE A 166 -30.07 -13.12 3.34
CA PHE A 166 -28.70 -13.61 3.28
C PHE A 166 -27.95 -13.39 4.59
N ARG A 167 -28.08 -12.20 5.20
CA ARG A 167 -27.47 -11.90 6.50
C ARG A 167 -27.96 -12.85 7.59
N ALA A 168 -29.26 -13.15 7.64
CA ALA A 168 -29.82 -14.08 8.60
C ALA A 168 -29.35 -15.52 8.36
N GLN A 169 -29.28 -15.96 7.10
CA GLN A 169 -28.82 -17.30 6.73
C GLN A 169 -27.32 -17.51 7.01
N HIS A 170 -26.51 -16.47 6.87
CA HIS A 170 -25.05 -16.54 6.97
C HIS A 170 -24.48 -15.75 8.16
N GLU A 171 -25.26 -15.57 9.23
CA GLU A 171 -24.88 -14.75 10.38
C GLU A 171 -23.53 -15.18 10.98
N ASN A 172 -23.36 -16.48 11.22
CA ASN A 172 -22.11 -17.01 11.79
C ASN A 172 -20.89 -16.79 10.89
N GLN A 173 -21.03 -16.93 9.57
CA GLN A 173 -19.94 -16.65 8.64
C GLN A 173 -19.59 -15.16 8.62
N ILE A 174 -20.60 -14.27 8.63
CA ILE A 174 -20.37 -12.82 8.68
C ILE A 174 -19.67 -12.42 9.98
N GLN A 175 -20.08 -12.99 11.11
CA GLN A 175 -19.42 -12.73 12.39
C GLN A 175 -17.99 -13.27 12.45
N LEU A 176 -17.72 -14.41 11.79
CA LEU A 176 -16.34 -14.90 11.64
C LEU A 176 -15.50 -13.91 10.83
N GLU A 177 -15.99 -13.38 9.71
CA GLU A 177 -15.25 -12.37 8.93
C GLU A 177 -15.04 -11.08 9.74
N ASN A 178 -16.04 -10.64 10.53
CA ASN A 178 -15.89 -9.52 11.47
C ASN A 178 -14.76 -9.79 12.48
N PHE A 179 -14.72 -11.00 13.03
CA PHE A 179 -13.71 -11.42 14.00
C PHE A 179 -12.31 -11.47 13.40
N ILE A 180 -12.19 -11.92 12.15
CA ILE A 180 -10.93 -11.92 11.42
C ILE A 180 -10.41 -10.48 11.24
N GLN A 181 -11.27 -9.55 10.83
CA GLN A 181 -10.89 -8.13 10.72
C GLN A 181 -10.48 -7.54 12.07
N PHE A 182 -11.19 -7.88 13.15
CA PHE A 182 -10.79 -7.49 14.51
C PHE A 182 -9.38 -7.97 14.86
N LEU A 183 -9.07 -9.25 14.62
CA LEU A 183 -7.74 -9.81 14.91
C LEU A 183 -6.63 -9.16 14.07
N PHE A 184 -6.91 -8.93 12.78
CA PHE A 184 -6.00 -8.19 11.90
C PHE A 184 -5.67 -6.81 12.47
N HIS A 185 -6.71 -6.02 12.79
CA HIS A 185 -6.54 -4.66 13.31
C HIS A 185 -5.80 -4.67 14.65
N ARG A 186 -6.12 -5.62 15.52
CA ARG A 186 -5.47 -5.73 16.83
C ARG A 186 -3.97 -5.97 16.68
N GLN A 187 -3.56 -6.99 15.92
CA GLN A 187 -2.15 -7.32 15.72
C GLN A 187 -1.40 -6.19 15.00
N TRP A 188 -2.01 -5.60 13.97
CA TRP A 188 -1.39 -4.50 13.23
C TRP A 188 -1.16 -3.26 14.12
N LEU A 189 -2.17 -2.85 14.90
CA LEU A 189 -2.05 -1.68 15.78
C LEU A 189 -1.08 -1.92 16.94
N ASP A 190 -0.97 -3.15 17.42
CA ASP A 190 0.05 -3.52 18.42
C ASP A 190 1.47 -3.45 17.82
N LEU A 191 1.67 -3.94 16.59
CA LEU A 191 2.93 -3.83 15.86
C LEU A 191 3.31 -2.37 15.53
N ARG A 192 2.35 -1.57 15.04
CA ARG A 192 2.56 -0.13 14.81
C ARG A 192 2.94 0.59 16.10
N ARG A 193 2.26 0.30 17.21
CA ARG A 193 2.61 0.89 18.51
C ARG A 193 4.05 0.54 18.90
N TYR A 194 4.45 -0.71 18.72
CA TYR A 194 5.83 -1.16 18.98
C TYR A 194 6.88 -0.46 18.10
N ALA A 195 6.55 -0.19 16.83
CA ALA A 195 7.38 0.61 15.92
C ALA A 195 7.52 2.06 16.43
N ASN A 196 6.40 2.68 16.81
CA ASN A 196 6.36 4.06 17.26
C ASN A 196 7.11 4.27 18.59
N GLU A 197 7.05 3.29 19.51
CA GLU A 197 7.85 3.28 20.75
C GLU A 197 9.36 3.29 20.48
N ARG A 198 9.79 2.84 19.30
CA ARG A 198 11.18 2.86 18.81
C ARG A 198 11.49 4.03 17.88
N ASN A 199 10.58 4.99 17.78
CA ASN A 199 10.67 6.14 16.87
C ASN A 199 10.73 5.76 15.38
N ILE A 200 10.19 4.59 15.02
CA ILE A 200 10.03 4.16 13.62
C ILE A 200 8.60 4.51 13.19
N LEU A 201 8.48 5.37 12.19
CA LEU A 201 7.19 5.71 11.59
C LEU A 201 6.78 4.65 10.58
N VAL A 202 5.51 4.26 10.60
CA VAL A 202 4.95 3.41 9.55
C VAL A 202 4.41 4.27 8.41
N PHE A 203 4.97 4.07 7.22
CA PHE A 203 4.61 4.76 6.00
C PHE A 203 3.80 3.81 5.10
N GLY A 204 2.49 4.01 5.09
CA GLY A 204 1.56 3.21 4.28
C GLY A 204 1.38 3.75 2.87
N ASP A 205 0.45 3.13 2.16
CA ASP A 205 0.26 3.34 0.73
C ASP A 205 -1.22 3.20 0.36
N LEU A 206 -1.73 4.15 -0.41
CA LEU A 206 -3.13 4.30 -0.76
C LEU A 206 -3.25 4.38 -2.29
N PRO A 207 -3.73 3.31 -2.96
CA PRO A 207 -4.06 3.32 -4.37
C PRO A 207 -5.15 4.36 -4.66
N ILE A 208 -4.98 5.25 -5.64
CA ILE A 208 -6.03 6.25 -5.92
C ILE A 208 -7.36 5.56 -6.26
N PHE A 209 -7.36 4.58 -7.16
CA PHE A 209 -8.55 3.83 -7.56
C PHE A 209 -8.75 2.57 -6.71
N VAL A 210 -9.97 2.04 -6.73
CA VAL A 210 -10.33 0.76 -6.10
C VAL A 210 -10.60 -0.30 -7.17
N SER A 211 -10.61 -1.58 -6.81
CA SER A 211 -10.97 -2.64 -7.75
C SER A 211 -12.44 -2.55 -8.16
N GLY A 212 -12.76 -2.88 -9.41
CA GLY A 212 -14.15 -3.01 -9.87
C GLY A 212 -14.91 -4.11 -9.12
N ASP A 213 -14.22 -5.18 -8.73
CA ASP A 213 -14.77 -6.31 -8.00
C ASP A 213 -14.53 -6.16 -6.49
N SER A 214 -15.07 -5.11 -5.89
CA SER A 214 -14.85 -4.77 -4.48
C SER A 214 -16.14 -4.48 -3.73
N ALA A 215 -16.08 -4.61 -2.40
CA ALA A 215 -17.12 -4.16 -1.50
C ALA A 215 -17.40 -2.65 -1.67
N ASP A 216 -16.36 -1.87 -1.97
CA ASP A 216 -16.46 -0.42 -2.16
C ASP A 216 -17.38 -0.06 -3.33
N VAL A 217 -17.16 -0.68 -4.49
CA VAL A 217 -17.96 -0.42 -5.69
C VAL A 217 -19.35 -1.03 -5.58
N TRP A 218 -19.43 -2.27 -5.10
CA TRP A 218 -20.71 -2.97 -4.94
C TRP A 218 -21.66 -2.23 -3.99
N ALA A 219 -21.16 -1.70 -2.87
CA ALA A 219 -21.97 -1.01 -1.87
C ALA A 219 -22.21 0.49 -2.17
N ASN A 220 -21.40 1.12 -3.01
CA ASN A 220 -21.43 2.57 -3.26
C ASN A 220 -21.45 2.93 -4.75
N ARG A 221 -22.27 2.24 -5.55
CA ARG A 221 -22.28 2.36 -7.02
C ARG A 221 -22.37 3.80 -7.54
N ASP A 222 -23.15 4.67 -6.90
CA ASP A 222 -23.36 6.07 -7.31
C ASP A 222 -22.07 6.92 -7.27
N LEU A 223 -21.06 6.46 -6.53
CA LEU A 223 -19.74 7.10 -6.42
C LEU A 223 -18.80 6.77 -7.59
N PHE A 224 -19.24 5.95 -8.54
CA PHE A 224 -18.46 5.48 -9.69
C PHE A 224 -19.22 5.66 -10.99
N LYS A 225 -18.50 5.81 -12.11
CA LYS A 225 -19.08 5.92 -13.46
C LYS A 225 -19.44 4.54 -13.99
N LEU A 226 -20.66 4.10 -13.66
CA LEU A 226 -21.18 2.78 -14.01
C LEU A 226 -22.43 2.91 -14.89
N ASN A 227 -22.61 1.94 -15.79
CA ASN A 227 -23.86 1.70 -16.49
C ASN A 227 -24.95 1.25 -15.49
N PRO A 228 -26.25 1.30 -15.87
CA PRO A 228 -27.36 0.85 -15.00
C PRO A 228 -27.24 -0.60 -14.51
N ASP A 229 -26.57 -1.47 -15.27
CA ASP A 229 -26.32 -2.86 -14.90
C ASP A 229 -25.13 -3.05 -13.93
N GLY A 230 -24.43 -1.97 -13.59
CA GLY A 230 -23.27 -1.92 -12.70
C GLY A 230 -21.91 -2.07 -13.40
N SER A 231 -21.88 -2.37 -14.70
CA SER A 231 -20.61 -2.45 -15.46
C SER A 231 -19.97 -1.06 -15.60
N PRO A 232 -18.63 -0.94 -15.69
CA PRO A 232 -17.99 0.36 -15.87
C PRO A 232 -18.37 0.97 -17.23
N GLU A 233 -18.74 2.25 -17.23
CA GLU A 233 -18.87 3.03 -18.48
C GLU A 233 -17.48 3.31 -19.07
N VAL A 234 -16.55 3.61 -18.17
CA VAL A 234 -15.17 3.97 -18.46
C VAL A 234 -14.25 3.40 -17.39
N VAL A 235 -12.99 3.20 -17.74
CA VAL A 235 -11.97 2.63 -16.86
C VAL A 235 -10.72 3.50 -16.79
N ALA A 236 -10.00 3.35 -15.69
CA ALA A 236 -8.75 4.05 -15.43
C ALA A 236 -7.59 3.47 -16.24
N GLY A 237 -6.60 4.33 -16.48
CA GLY A 237 -5.33 3.99 -17.07
C GLY A 237 -4.42 5.21 -17.18
N VAL A 238 -3.41 5.10 -18.03
CA VAL A 238 -2.54 6.21 -18.45
C VAL A 238 -2.36 6.19 -19.96
N PRO A 239 -2.21 7.37 -20.60
CA PRO A 239 -2.03 7.45 -22.05
C PRO A 239 -0.70 6.80 -22.47
N PRO A 240 -0.50 6.57 -23.78
CA PRO A 240 0.82 6.29 -24.32
C PRO A 240 1.85 7.33 -23.90
N ASP A 241 3.03 6.85 -23.51
CA ASP A 241 4.17 7.67 -23.14
C ASP A 241 5.49 7.04 -23.66
N TYR A 242 6.62 7.61 -23.25
CA TYR A 242 7.93 7.12 -23.67
C TYR A 242 8.31 5.76 -23.05
N PHE A 243 7.55 5.26 -22.06
CA PHE A 243 7.71 3.92 -21.49
C PHE A 243 6.76 2.89 -22.12
N SER A 244 5.55 3.30 -22.55
CA SER A 244 4.56 2.41 -23.16
C SER A 244 3.93 3.02 -24.41
N ALA A 245 4.16 2.38 -25.56
CA ALA A 245 3.58 2.79 -26.85
C ALA A 245 2.04 2.72 -26.90
N THR A 246 1.41 1.93 -26.04
CA THR A 246 -0.06 1.77 -25.99
C THR A 246 -0.68 2.32 -24.71
N GLY A 247 0.13 2.97 -23.86
CA GLY A 247 -0.26 3.37 -22.51
C GLY A 247 -0.48 2.15 -21.61
N GLN A 248 -1.28 2.31 -20.56
CA GLN A 248 -1.65 1.21 -19.68
C GLN A 248 -3.15 1.30 -19.36
N ARG A 249 -3.88 0.22 -19.62
CA ARG A 249 -5.30 0.09 -19.24
C ARG A 249 -5.38 -0.71 -17.95
N TRP A 250 -5.65 -0.06 -16.83
CA TRP A 250 -5.68 -0.72 -15.52
C TRP A 250 -7.03 -1.40 -15.24
N GLY A 251 -8.12 -0.86 -15.80
CA GLY A 251 -9.44 -1.48 -15.71
C GLY A 251 -10.23 -1.13 -14.45
N ASN A 252 -9.68 -0.34 -13.53
CA ASN A 252 -10.41 0.16 -12.36
C ASN A 252 -11.57 1.07 -12.78
N PRO A 253 -12.72 1.04 -12.09
CA PRO A 253 -13.77 2.03 -12.32
C PRO A 253 -13.31 3.42 -11.90
N ILE A 254 -13.80 4.43 -12.63
CA ILE A 254 -13.51 5.83 -12.35
C ILE A 254 -14.55 6.44 -11.42
N TYR A 255 -14.12 7.34 -10.55
CA TYR A 255 -15.00 8.07 -9.65
C TYR A 255 -15.99 8.96 -10.38
N HIS A 256 -17.25 8.93 -9.93
CA HIS A 256 -18.24 9.94 -10.27
C HIS A 256 -18.06 11.15 -9.34
N TRP A 257 -17.02 11.95 -9.60
CA TRP A 257 -16.62 13.08 -8.76
C TRP A 257 -17.74 14.06 -8.36
N PRO A 258 -18.73 14.39 -9.21
CA PRO A 258 -19.90 15.16 -8.78
C PRO A 258 -20.65 14.54 -7.60
N ALA A 259 -20.92 13.23 -7.58
CA ALA A 259 -21.57 12.57 -6.45
C ALA A 259 -20.71 12.58 -5.17
N HIS A 260 -19.38 12.50 -5.31
CA HIS A 260 -18.48 12.72 -4.16
C HIS A 260 -18.60 14.15 -3.63
N ALA A 261 -18.64 15.16 -4.51
CA ALA A 261 -18.76 16.56 -4.10
C ALA A 261 -20.11 16.85 -3.41
N GLU A 262 -21.22 16.28 -3.89
CA GLU A 262 -22.55 16.40 -3.29
C GLU A 262 -22.61 15.89 -1.84
N THR A 263 -21.84 14.85 -1.53
CA THR A 263 -21.72 14.28 -0.19
C THR A 263 -20.59 14.91 0.64
N GLY A 264 -19.97 15.99 0.15
CA GLY A 264 -18.84 16.65 0.81
C GLY A 264 -17.60 15.77 0.94
N PHE A 265 -17.41 14.86 -0.03
CA PHE A 265 -16.33 13.89 -0.12
C PHE A 265 -16.28 12.88 1.04
N ASP A 266 -17.43 12.53 1.63
CA ASP A 266 -17.53 11.67 2.82
C ASP A 266 -16.75 10.35 2.66
N TRP A 267 -16.91 9.64 1.55
CA TRP A 267 -16.22 8.37 1.32
C TRP A 267 -14.68 8.52 1.36
N TRP A 268 -14.14 9.56 0.73
CA TRP A 268 -12.72 9.86 0.76
C TRP A 268 -12.22 10.31 2.14
N LYS A 269 -13.03 11.07 2.89
CA LYS A 269 -12.73 11.44 4.28
C LYS A 269 -12.63 10.19 5.17
N ARG A 270 -13.58 9.27 5.05
CA ARG A 270 -13.58 8.00 5.78
C ARG A 270 -12.39 7.13 5.40
N ARG A 271 -12.09 7.02 4.10
CA ARG A 271 -10.93 6.28 3.60
C ARG A 271 -9.61 6.84 4.13
N LEU A 272 -9.42 8.15 4.09
CA LEU A 272 -8.22 8.79 4.64
C LEU A 272 -8.13 8.57 6.15
N LYS A 273 -9.21 8.83 6.89
CA LYS A 273 -9.26 8.65 8.35
C LYS A 273 -8.82 7.23 8.73
N HIS A 274 -9.40 6.22 8.07
CA HIS A 274 -9.05 4.83 8.28
C HIS A 274 -7.56 4.55 7.99
N ASN A 275 -7.01 5.07 6.90
CA ASN A 275 -5.57 4.91 6.61
C ASN A 275 -4.67 5.58 7.66
N LEU A 276 -5.09 6.70 8.26
CA LEU A 276 -4.35 7.37 9.35
C LEU A 276 -4.47 6.63 10.70
N GLU A 277 -5.48 5.78 10.87
CA GLU A 277 -5.54 4.81 11.97
C GLU A 277 -4.53 3.67 11.77
N LEU A 278 -4.21 3.33 10.52
CA LEU A 278 -3.26 2.26 10.20
C LEU A 278 -1.80 2.74 10.09
N TYR A 279 -1.56 4.00 9.69
CA TYR A 279 -0.23 4.50 9.33
C TYR A 279 0.06 5.87 9.93
N ASP A 280 1.34 6.23 10.06
CA ASP A 280 1.77 7.56 10.50
C ASP A 280 1.84 8.56 9.34
N ALA A 281 2.17 8.06 8.14
CA ALA A 281 2.11 8.79 6.88
C ALA A 281 1.59 7.87 5.77
N VAL A 282 1.08 8.44 4.69
CA VAL A 282 0.47 7.68 3.58
C VAL A 282 0.95 8.19 2.23
N ARG A 283 1.45 7.28 1.38
CA ARG A 283 1.70 7.57 -0.03
C ARG A 283 0.37 7.56 -0.74
N ILE A 284 0.07 8.62 -1.50
CA ILE A 284 -1.05 8.60 -2.43
C ILE A 284 -0.50 8.23 -3.79
N ASP A 285 -0.81 7.00 -4.21
CA ASP A 285 -0.49 6.47 -5.52
C ASP A 285 -1.20 7.26 -6.62
N HIS A 286 -0.52 7.47 -7.75
CA HIS A 286 -1.02 8.18 -8.91
C HIS A 286 -1.68 9.53 -8.56
N PHE A 287 -1.00 10.33 -7.74
CA PHE A 287 -1.51 11.60 -7.19
C PHE A 287 -2.00 12.55 -8.28
N ARG A 288 -1.37 12.50 -9.47
CA ARG A 288 -1.75 13.33 -10.61
C ARG A 288 -3.23 13.17 -11.00
N GLY A 289 -3.84 12.02 -10.72
CA GLY A 289 -5.28 11.74 -10.88
C GLY A 289 -6.21 12.74 -10.18
N PHE A 290 -5.74 13.42 -9.14
CA PHE A 290 -6.50 14.47 -8.44
C PHE A 290 -6.48 15.83 -9.14
N ALA A 291 -5.53 16.09 -10.04
CA ALA A 291 -5.61 17.24 -10.95
C ALA A 291 -6.42 16.87 -12.21
N ALA A 292 -6.05 15.75 -12.84
CA ALA A 292 -6.79 15.15 -13.94
C ALA A 292 -6.49 13.65 -14.04
N TYR A 293 -7.46 12.86 -14.51
CA TYR A 293 -7.29 11.43 -14.76
C TYR A 293 -7.50 11.10 -16.22
N TRP A 294 -6.87 10.02 -16.67
CA TRP A 294 -7.07 9.48 -18.01
C TRP A 294 -8.24 8.49 -17.99
N GLU A 295 -9.28 8.81 -18.75
CA GLU A 295 -10.51 8.04 -18.85
C GLU A 295 -10.56 7.30 -20.18
N ILE A 296 -10.71 5.98 -20.14
CA ILE A 296 -10.75 5.10 -21.32
C ILE A 296 -12.16 4.49 -21.40
N PRO A 297 -12.86 4.55 -22.55
CA PRO A 297 -14.10 3.80 -22.74
C PRO A 297 -13.94 2.32 -22.39
N ALA A 298 -14.90 1.74 -21.66
CA ALA A 298 -14.70 0.39 -21.10
C ALA A 298 -14.53 -0.71 -22.15
N ASP A 299 -15.08 -0.52 -23.36
CA ASP A 299 -14.99 -1.41 -24.51
C ASP A 299 -13.66 -1.32 -25.28
N GLU A 300 -12.84 -0.29 -25.02
CA GLU A 300 -11.52 -0.15 -25.62
C GLU A 300 -10.54 -1.20 -25.06
N PRO A 301 -9.80 -1.93 -25.91
CA PRO A 301 -8.85 -2.94 -25.48
C PRO A 301 -7.53 -2.35 -24.95
N THR A 302 -7.25 -1.07 -25.23
CA THR A 302 -6.00 -0.39 -24.85
C THR A 302 -6.30 1.00 -24.30
N ALA A 303 -5.26 1.70 -23.83
CA ALA A 303 -5.40 3.04 -23.27
C ALA A 303 -5.25 4.17 -24.30
N ILE A 304 -5.05 3.85 -25.58
CA ILE A 304 -4.79 4.84 -26.64
C ILE A 304 -5.97 5.80 -26.79
N ASN A 305 -7.20 5.27 -26.85
CA ASN A 305 -8.42 6.04 -27.12
C ASN A 305 -9.06 6.59 -25.85
N GLY A 306 -8.25 7.07 -24.91
CA GLY A 306 -8.74 7.77 -23.72
C GLY A 306 -8.71 9.29 -23.85
N ARG A 307 -9.07 9.98 -22.77
CA ARG A 307 -9.03 11.44 -22.68
C ARG A 307 -8.72 11.90 -21.25
N TRP A 308 -8.05 13.04 -21.12
CA TRP A 308 -7.85 13.70 -19.83
C TRP A 308 -9.13 14.38 -19.37
N ILE A 309 -9.57 14.06 -18.15
CA ILE A 309 -10.70 14.68 -17.49
C ILE A 309 -10.22 15.37 -16.20
N PRO A 310 -10.54 16.66 -15.99
CA PRO A 310 -10.24 17.34 -14.74
C PRO A 310 -10.91 16.68 -13.53
N SER A 311 -10.22 16.70 -12.39
CA SER A 311 -10.73 16.26 -11.08
C SER A 311 -10.96 17.45 -10.14
N PRO A 312 -11.88 17.37 -9.17
CA PRO A 312 -12.05 18.38 -8.13
C PRO A 312 -11.02 18.21 -7.01
N GLY A 313 -9.73 18.13 -7.37
CA GLY A 313 -8.66 17.86 -6.42
C GLY A 313 -8.54 18.93 -5.35
N ASP A 314 -8.73 20.19 -5.71
CA ASP A 314 -8.64 21.29 -4.77
C ASP A 314 -9.75 21.22 -3.71
N GLU A 315 -10.99 21.02 -4.14
CA GLU A 315 -12.15 20.87 -3.27
C GLU A 315 -12.02 19.65 -2.36
N LEU A 316 -11.53 18.53 -2.92
CA LEU A 316 -11.27 17.32 -2.15
C LEU A 316 -10.22 17.56 -1.07
N PHE A 317 -9.03 18.06 -1.42
CA PHE A 317 -7.95 18.24 -0.45
C PHE A 317 -8.28 19.31 0.59
N GLN A 318 -9.06 20.33 0.23
CA GLN A 318 -9.62 21.27 1.20
C GLN A 318 -10.56 20.56 2.18
N ALA A 319 -11.44 19.68 1.69
CA ALA A 319 -12.35 18.90 2.53
C ALA A 319 -11.60 17.91 3.44
N LEU A 320 -10.55 17.26 2.94
CA LEU A 320 -9.69 16.36 3.74
C LEU A 320 -8.93 17.12 4.83
N LEU A 321 -8.35 18.27 4.49
CA LEU A 321 -7.64 19.13 5.44
C LEU A 321 -8.58 19.73 6.49
N ALA A 322 -9.88 19.86 6.21
CA ALA A 322 -10.85 20.29 7.22
C ALA A 322 -11.05 19.22 8.33
N GLU A 323 -10.86 17.94 8.01
CA GLU A 323 -10.97 16.83 8.98
C GLU A 323 -9.69 16.64 9.82
N THR A 324 -8.52 17.04 9.29
CA THR A 324 -7.23 16.81 9.94
C THR A 324 -6.37 18.07 9.98
N LYS A 325 -5.69 18.34 11.11
CA LYS A 325 -4.87 19.56 11.26
C LYS A 325 -3.70 19.65 10.27
N GLU A 326 -3.21 18.51 9.81
CA GLU A 326 -2.20 18.36 8.76
C GLU A 326 -2.54 17.11 7.95
N LEU A 327 -2.07 17.08 6.70
CA LEU A 327 -2.15 15.91 5.82
C LEU A 327 -0.78 15.24 5.78
N PRO A 328 -0.54 14.14 6.52
CA PRO A 328 0.72 13.41 6.47
C PRO A 328 0.80 12.55 5.20
N LEU A 329 0.65 13.20 4.06
CA LEU A 329 0.53 12.59 2.74
C LEU A 329 1.77 12.90 1.90
N ILE A 330 2.22 11.91 1.16
CA ILE A 330 3.31 12.02 0.18
C ILE A 330 2.71 11.70 -1.18
N ALA A 331 2.89 12.60 -2.14
CA ALA A 331 2.37 12.45 -3.49
C ALA A 331 3.31 11.55 -4.30
N GLU A 332 2.80 10.44 -4.83
CA GLU A 332 3.43 9.76 -5.95
C GLU A 332 3.19 10.61 -7.20
N ASP A 333 4.20 11.40 -7.58
CA ASP A 333 4.18 12.33 -8.70
C ASP A 333 5.22 11.94 -9.77
N LEU A 334 5.28 10.66 -10.13
CA LEU A 334 6.15 10.15 -11.18
C LEU A 334 5.49 10.23 -12.57
N GLY A 335 6.30 10.05 -13.61
CA GLY A 335 5.88 10.18 -15.01
C GLY A 335 5.84 11.62 -15.51
N ILE A 336 5.05 11.86 -16.56
CA ILE A 336 4.89 13.20 -17.15
C ILE A 336 3.93 14.02 -16.29
N ILE A 337 4.48 14.93 -15.49
CA ILE A 337 3.74 15.79 -14.57
C ILE A 337 3.59 17.21 -15.14
N THR A 338 2.36 17.73 -15.06
CA THR A 338 1.96 19.06 -15.52
C THR A 338 1.96 20.09 -14.38
N ASP A 339 2.01 21.39 -14.70
CA ASP A 339 2.13 22.47 -13.71
C ASP A 339 0.97 22.52 -12.71
N ASP A 340 -0.24 22.12 -13.12
CA ASP A 340 -1.43 22.01 -12.27
C ASP A 340 -1.26 20.95 -11.17
N VAL A 341 -0.64 19.80 -11.49
CA VAL A 341 -0.32 18.76 -10.50
C VAL A 341 0.70 19.28 -9.49
N ILE A 342 1.75 19.97 -9.97
CA ILE A 342 2.76 20.58 -9.11
C ILE A 342 2.14 21.65 -8.20
N ALA A 343 1.25 22.47 -8.75
CA ALA A 343 0.55 23.52 -8.01
C ALA A 343 -0.35 22.92 -6.92
N LEU A 344 -1.12 21.88 -7.24
CA LEU A 344 -1.98 21.17 -6.27
C LEU A 344 -1.13 20.57 -5.14
N ARG A 345 -0.06 19.84 -5.48
CA ARG A 345 0.88 19.25 -4.51
C ARG A 345 1.46 20.32 -3.57
N LYS A 346 1.96 21.43 -4.12
CA LYS A 346 2.56 22.52 -3.36
C LYS A 346 1.54 23.28 -2.50
N LYS A 347 0.32 23.50 -2.99
CA LYS A 347 -0.76 24.19 -2.25
C LYS A 347 -1.06 23.48 -0.93
N TYR A 348 -1.07 22.14 -0.93
CA TYR A 348 -1.31 21.33 0.26
C TYR A 348 -0.04 20.87 0.99
N GLY A 349 1.14 21.32 0.54
CA GLY A 349 2.42 21.06 1.21
C GLY A 349 2.86 19.60 1.17
N LEU A 350 2.45 18.85 0.15
CA LEU A 350 2.71 17.41 0.05
C LEU A 350 4.10 17.16 -0.56
N PRO A 351 5.00 16.40 0.08
CA PRO A 351 6.27 16.02 -0.55
C PRO A 351 6.03 15.16 -1.80
N GLY A 352 6.81 15.41 -2.85
CA GLY A 352 6.85 14.56 -4.04
C GLY A 352 7.86 13.44 -3.92
N MET A 353 7.99 12.60 -4.95
CA MET A 353 8.91 11.47 -5.00
C MET A 353 10.03 11.70 -6.02
N LYS A 354 11.22 11.17 -5.71
CA LYS A 354 12.38 11.14 -6.61
C LYS A 354 13.00 9.77 -6.65
N ILE A 355 13.11 9.15 -7.81
CA ILE A 355 13.65 7.80 -7.98
C ILE A 355 15.00 7.88 -8.68
N LEU A 356 16.07 7.49 -7.99
CA LEU A 356 17.44 7.61 -8.53
C LEU A 356 17.66 6.76 -9.78
N GLN A 357 16.99 5.63 -9.93
CA GLN A 357 17.06 4.83 -11.17
C GLN A 357 16.56 5.58 -12.43
N PHE A 358 15.81 6.68 -12.27
CA PHE A 358 15.35 7.53 -13.38
C PHE A 358 16.26 8.75 -13.62
N ALA A 359 17.33 8.93 -12.85
CA ALA A 359 18.13 10.15 -12.86
C ALA A 359 19.14 10.27 -14.01
N PHE A 360 19.47 9.15 -14.65
CA PHE A 360 20.67 9.06 -15.51
C PHE A 360 20.37 8.87 -16.99
N ASP A 361 19.10 8.95 -17.42
CA ASP A 361 18.68 8.76 -18.81
C ASP A 361 18.84 10.00 -19.71
N SER A 362 19.08 11.17 -19.12
CA SER A 362 19.08 12.47 -19.81
C SER A 362 20.24 13.36 -19.30
N ASP A 363 20.10 14.69 -19.35
CA ASP A 363 21.16 15.64 -19.04
C ASP A 363 21.19 16.05 -17.54
N GLY A 364 22.01 17.04 -17.21
CA GLY A 364 22.13 17.57 -15.86
C GLY A 364 20.87 18.25 -15.32
N MET A 365 19.84 18.48 -16.15
CA MET A 365 18.57 19.05 -15.73
C MET A 365 17.54 17.98 -15.33
N ASN A 366 17.89 16.69 -15.40
CA ASN A 366 16.99 15.63 -14.98
C ASN A 366 16.57 15.85 -13.51
N PRO A 367 15.25 15.94 -13.23
CA PRO A 367 14.75 16.32 -11.91
C PRO A 367 14.98 15.25 -10.83
N TYR A 368 15.36 14.03 -11.21
CA TYR A 368 15.72 12.93 -10.31
C TYR A 368 17.21 12.92 -9.91
N LEU A 369 18.03 13.83 -10.47
CA LEU A 369 19.41 13.98 -10.03
C LEU A 369 19.48 14.69 -8.66
N PRO A 370 20.28 14.19 -7.71
CA PRO A 370 20.43 14.74 -6.36
C PRO A 370 20.59 16.26 -6.25
N HIS A 371 21.35 16.90 -7.14
CA HIS A 371 21.58 18.35 -7.10
C HIS A 371 20.35 19.17 -7.52
N ASN A 372 19.34 18.56 -8.14
CA ASN A 372 18.06 19.17 -8.49
C ASN A 372 16.98 18.95 -7.43
N HIS A 373 17.27 18.21 -6.36
CA HIS A 373 16.30 17.90 -5.32
C HIS A 373 16.08 19.07 -4.35
N THR A 374 14.86 19.13 -3.84
CA THR A 374 14.43 20.08 -2.81
C THR A 374 14.03 19.35 -1.52
N ARG A 375 13.89 20.09 -0.42
CA ARG A 375 13.48 19.48 0.86
C ARG A 375 12.06 18.92 0.83
N ASP A 376 11.17 19.38 -0.04
CA ASP A 376 9.80 18.87 -0.19
C ASP A 376 9.72 17.58 -1.03
N THR A 377 10.65 16.65 -0.81
CA THR A 377 10.71 15.37 -1.54
C THR A 377 11.08 14.20 -0.62
N VAL A 378 10.63 13.01 -1.04
CA VAL A 378 11.09 11.71 -0.58
C VAL A 378 11.90 11.08 -1.71
N ILE A 379 13.17 10.80 -1.47
CA ILE A 379 14.04 10.15 -2.46
C ILE A 379 14.07 8.64 -2.25
N TYR A 380 14.15 7.90 -3.34
CA TYR A 380 14.26 6.45 -3.39
C TYR A 380 15.46 6.05 -4.24
N THR A 381 16.13 4.94 -3.90
CA THR A 381 16.99 4.26 -4.88
C THR A 381 16.13 3.70 -6.01
N GLY A 382 15.16 2.86 -5.66
CA GLY A 382 14.06 2.36 -6.47
C GLY A 382 12.81 2.15 -5.62
N THR A 383 11.67 1.88 -6.26
CA THR A 383 10.42 1.46 -5.61
C THR A 383 10.20 -0.05 -5.76
N HIS A 384 9.04 -0.54 -5.33
CA HIS A 384 8.62 -1.93 -5.54
C HIS A 384 8.36 -2.27 -7.02
N ASP A 385 8.08 -1.28 -7.87
CA ASP A 385 7.90 -1.43 -9.32
C ASP A 385 9.20 -1.39 -10.10
N ASN A 386 10.28 -0.92 -9.47
CA ASN A 386 11.60 -0.89 -10.08
C ASN A 386 12.29 -2.25 -9.96
N ASN A 387 13.29 -2.47 -10.81
CA ASN A 387 14.24 -3.56 -10.58
C ASN A 387 15.06 -3.25 -9.31
N THR A 388 15.73 -4.24 -8.72
CA THR A 388 16.76 -3.96 -7.72
C THR A 388 17.84 -3.07 -8.35
N THR A 389 18.54 -2.28 -7.56
CA THR A 389 19.55 -1.35 -8.10
C THR A 389 20.71 -2.10 -8.78
N VAL A 390 21.09 -3.29 -8.27
CA VAL A 390 22.08 -4.16 -8.93
C VAL A 390 21.54 -4.67 -10.27
N GLY A 391 20.31 -5.22 -10.28
CA GLY A 391 19.68 -5.73 -11.50
C GLY A 391 19.47 -4.63 -12.55
N TRP A 392 19.01 -3.45 -12.13
CA TRP A 392 18.87 -2.26 -12.97
C TRP A 392 20.21 -1.89 -13.60
N TYR A 393 21.26 -1.73 -12.78
CA TYR A 393 22.58 -1.30 -13.26
C TYR A 393 23.15 -2.28 -14.30
N ASN A 394 23.02 -3.59 -14.06
CA ASN A 394 23.50 -4.64 -14.95
C ASN A 394 22.89 -4.54 -16.37
N HIS A 395 21.64 -4.09 -16.47
CA HIS A 395 20.90 -3.97 -17.73
C HIS A 395 21.07 -2.62 -18.44
N LEU A 396 21.82 -1.68 -17.87
CA LEU A 396 22.08 -0.38 -18.50
C LEU A 396 23.07 -0.49 -19.66
N ALA A 397 22.91 0.40 -20.64
CA ALA A 397 23.94 0.63 -21.66
C ALA A 397 25.22 1.19 -21.02
N GLU A 398 26.38 0.81 -21.57
CA GLU A 398 27.70 1.25 -21.07
C GLU A 398 27.86 2.78 -21.03
N SER A 399 27.23 3.50 -21.96
CA SER A 399 27.22 4.98 -21.95
C SER A 399 26.50 5.56 -20.72
N THR A 400 25.41 4.93 -20.28
CA THR A 400 24.68 5.32 -19.07
C THR A 400 25.47 4.94 -17.82
N LYS A 401 26.12 3.77 -17.79
CA LYS A 401 27.03 3.38 -16.69
C LYS A 401 28.18 4.38 -16.54
N ALA A 402 28.86 4.74 -17.64
CA ALA A 402 29.93 5.74 -17.62
C ALA A 402 29.43 7.12 -17.12
N ARG A 403 28.20 7.53 -17.45
CA ARG A 403 27.58 8.75 -16.92
C ARG A 403 27.37 8.67 -15.41
N ILE A 404 26.89 7.53 -14.90
CA ILE A 404 26.69 7.29 -13.46
C ILE A 404 28.04 7.35 -12.72
N GLU A 405 29.06 6.66 -13.23
CA GLU A 405 30.41 6.67 -12.66
C GLU A 405 30.99 8.09 -12.65
N ALA A 406 30.86 8.84 -13.74
CA ALA A 406 31.29 10.23 -13.81
C ALA A 406 30.55 11.12 -12.80
N TYR A 407 29.22 10.96 -12.67
CA TYR A 407 28.40 11.72 -11.72
C TYR A 407 28.85 11.49 -10.27
N TYR A 408 29.23 10.27 -9.93
CA TYR A 408 29.72 9.89 -8.61
C TYR A 408 31.23 9.95 -8.46
N ALA A 409 31.93 10.62 -9.39
CA ALA A 409 33.37 10.81 -9.37
C ALA A 409 34.18 9.50 -9.24
N GLN A 410 33.80 8.48 -10.02
CA GLN A 410 34.44 7.16 -10.06
C GLN A 410 34.42 6.48 -8.68
N PRO A 411 33.22 6.11 -8.18
CA PRO A 411 33.08 5.58 -6.82
C PRO A 411 33.82 4.25 -6.67
N ALA A 412 34.47 4.06 -5.52
CA ALA A 412 35.22 2.82 -5.25
C ALA A 412 34.31 1.62 -4.92
N GLU A 413 33.11 1.85 -4.38
CA GLU A 413 32.15 0.79 -4.08
C GLU A 413 31.27 0.48 -5.29
N PRO A 414 30.92 -0.80 -5.52
CA PRO A 414 29.99 -1.18 -6.58
C PRO A 414 28.57 -0.71 -6.26
N MET A 415 27.70 -0.76 -7.28
CA MET A 415 26.26 -0.67 -7.04
C MET A 415 25.82 -1.76 -6.05
N PRO A 416 24.92 -1.44 -5.10
CA PRO A 416 24.02 -0.28 -5.08
C PRO A 416 24.50 0.92 -4.23
N TRP A 417 25.69 0.83 -3.62
CA TRP A 417 26.14 1.79 -2.60
C TRP A 417 26.26 3.26 -3.05
N PRO A 418 26.72 3.58 -4.28
CA PRO A 418 26.69 4.96 -4.75
C PRO A 418 25.30 5.59 -4.71
N LEU A 419 24.25 4.85 -5.11
CA LEU A 419 22.87 5.36 -5.03
C LEU A 419 22.39 5.46 -3.59
N ILE A 420 22.70 4.49 -2.73
CA ILE A 420 22.32 4.54 -1.30
C ILE A 420 22.93 5.78 -0.64
N LYS A 421 24.24 6.00 -0.78
CA LYS A 421 24.93 7.16 -0.19
C LYS A 421 24.44 8.48 -0.77
N SER A 422 24.15 8.51 -2.07
CA SER A 422 23.54 9.66 -2.75
C SER A 422 22.15 9.98 -2.21
N ALA A 423 21.32 8.95 -2.01
CA ALA A 423 20.02 9.09 -1.37
C ALA A 423 20.15 9.63 0.04
N LEU A 424 21.09 9.12 0.83
CA LEU A 424 21.34 9.60 2.18
C LEU A 424 21.91 11.03 2.20
N ALA A 425 22.72 11.44 1.23
CA ALA A 425 23.26 12.80 1.15
C ALA A 425 22.25 13.86 0.65
N SER A 426 21.24 13.44 -0.12
CA SER A 426 20.24 14.32 -0.75
C SER A 426 19.57 15.29 0.25
N PRO A 427 19.17 16.51 -0.18
CA PRO A 427 18.38 17.44 0.65
C PRO A 427 16.96 16.94 0.95
N ALA A 428 16.48 15.89 0.27
CA ALA A 428 15.20 15.24 0.52
C ALA A 428 14.97 14.95 2.01
N ARG A 429 13.73 15.08 2.48
CA ARG A 429 13.39 14.83 3.89
C ARG A 429 13.54 13.36 4.20
N TRP A 430 12.96 12.48 3.40
CA TRP A 430 13.09 11.05 3.61
C TRP A 430 13.93 10.43 2.48
N ALA A 431 14.80 9.49 2.84
CA ALA A 431 15.51 8.63 1.89
C ALA A 431 15.08 7.19 2.14
N MET A 432 14.47 6.59 1.14
CA MET A 432 13.88 5.27 1.21
C MET A 432 14.67 4.31 0.33
N MET A 433 14.97 3.12 0.84
CA MET A 433 15.65 2.08 0.09
C MET A 433 14.86 0.77 0.17
N PRO A 434 14.59 0.06 -0.94
CA PRO A 434 14.12 -1.30 -0.88
C PRO A 434 15.11 -2.18 -0.11
N PHE A 435 14.61 -3.11 0.70
CA PHE A 435 15.50 -3.98 1.48
C PHE A 435 16.40 -4.83 0.56
N GLN A 436 15.94 -5.17 -0.65
CA GLN A 436 16.75 -5.83 -1.67
C GLN A 436 18.05 -5.08 -2.02
N ASP A 437 18.00 -3.74 -2.04
CA ASP A 437 19.18 -2.93 -2.33
C ASP A 437 20.18 -2.97 -1.16
N LEU A 438 19.68 -3.04 0.08
CA LEU A 438 20.54 -3.17 1.27
C LEU A 438 21.23 -4.53 1.33
N LEU A 439 20.63 -5.55 0.73
CA LEU A 439 21.15 -6.91 0.60
C LEU A 439 21.93 -7.14 -0.71
N GLU A 440 22.13 -6.10 -1.53
CA GLU A 440 22.86 -6.16 -2.80
C GLU A 440 22.32 -7.21 -3.78
N LEU A 441 21.00 -7.45 -3.74
CA LEU A 441 20.36 -8.51 -4.52
C LEU A 441 20.15 -8.11 -5.99
N ASP A 442 20.24 -9.10 -6.89
CA ASP A 442 20.01 -8.91 -8.33
C ASP A 442 18.53 -8.95 -8.73
N GLU A 443 18.26 -8.93 -10.04
CA GLU A 443 16.93 -8.83 -10.62
C GLU A 443 15.97 -9.96 -10.25
N ARG A 444 16.47 -11.12 -9.81
CA ARG A 444 15.64 -12.27 -9.41
C ARG A 444 14.84 -11.98 -8.13
N HIS A 445 15.20 -10.91 -7.42
CA HIS A 445 14.60 -10.49 -6.16
C HIS A 445 13.66 -9.28 -6.31
N ARG A 446 13.35 -8.89 -7.55
CA ARG A 446 12.39 -7.82 -7.86
C ARG A 446 11.01 -8.12 -7.26
N MET A 447 10.37 -7.10 -6.68
CA MET A 447 9.05 -7.25 -6.07
C MET A 447 7.93 -7.30 -7.11
N ASN A 448 7.93 -6.37 -8.07
CA ASN A 448 6.94 -6.31 -9.14
C ASN A 448 7.56 -5.86 -10.47
N THR A 449 7.10 -6.46 -11.57
CA THR A 449 7.35 -5.99 -12.93
C THR A 449 6.04 -5.45 -13.52
N PRO A 450 5.88 -4.12 -13.63
CA PRO A 450 4.68 -3.53 -14.23
C PRO A 450 4.40 -4.10 -15.62
N GLY A 451 3.11 -4.34 -15.91
CA GLY A 451 2.67 -4.91 -17.18
C GLY A 451 2.71 -6.45 -17.26
N THR A 452 3.13 -7.15 -16.20
CA THR A 452 3.06 -8.63 -16.11
C THR A 452 2.07 -9.07 -15.03
N THR A 453 1.57 -10.31 -15.17
CA THR A 453 0.60 -10.91 -14.23
C THR A 453 1.19 -12.08 -13.42
N GLU A 454 2.38 -12.55 -13.78
CA GLU A 454 3.03 -13.71 -13.15
C GLU A 454 4.33 -13.32 -12.44
N GLY A 455 4.62 -14.01 -11.33
CA GLY A 455 5.89 -13.86 -10.59
C GLY A 455 5.98 -12.67 -9.64
N ASN A 456 5.01 -11.76 -9.64
CA ASN A 456 5.01 -10.55 -8.81
C ASN A 456 4.59 -10.82 -7.36
N TRP A 457 5.02 -9.93 -6.45
CA TRP A 457 4.64 -9.85 -5.03
C TRP A 457 5.05 -11.04 -4.15
N ARG A 458 5.98 -11.87 -4.64
CA ARG A 458 6.37 -13.15 -4.00
C ARG A 458 7.70 -13.11 -3.26
N TRP A 459 8.50 -12.05 -3.42
CA TRP A 459 9.83 -11.99 -2.83
C TRP A 459 9.75 -12.01 -1.29
N ARG A 460 10.54 -12.89 -0.67
CA ARG A 460 10.78 -12.99 0.78
C ARG A 460 12.28 -13.10 1.00
N PHE A 461 12.76 -12.57 2.13
CA PHE A 461 14.15 -12.74 2.54
C PHE A 461 14.27 -13.79 3.65
N ASP A 462 15.48 -14.28 3.85
CA ASP A 462 15.89 -15.07 5.01
C ASP A 462 16.97 -14.31 5.79
N TRP A 463 16.96 -14.42 7.13
CA TRP A 463 17.93 -13.70 7.96
C TRP A 463 19.39 -14.11 7.68
N SER A 464 19.64 -15.31 7.15
CA SER A 464 20.97 -15.72 6.69
C SER A 464 21.53 -14.89 5.53
N GLN A 465 20.67 -14.15 4.82
CA GLN A 465 21.09 -13.21 3.78
C GLN A 465 21.54 -11.86 4.35
N VAL A 466 21.24 -11.58 5.62
CA VAL A 466 21.52 -10.31 6.27
C VAL A 466 22.88 -10.40 6.96
N ASP A 467 23.86 -9.70 6.42
CA ASP A 467 25.19 -9.58 7.02
C ASP A 467 25.10 -9.00 8.44
N GLU A 468 25.83 -9.60 9.39
CA GLU A 468 25.76 -9.25 10.82
C GLU A 468 26.17 -7.78 11.09
N ASP A 469 27.07 -7.22 10.27
CA ASP A 469 27.57 -5.84 10.39
C ASP A 469 26.76 -4.83 9.56
N LEU A 470 25.81 -5.29 8.72
CA LEU A 470 25.02 -4.41 7.86
C LEU A 470 24.28 -3.34 8.66
N ALA A 471 23.68 -3.70 9.80
CA ALA A 471 22.99 -2.73 10.65
C ALA A 471 23.95 -1.66 11.19
N ASN A 472 25.15 -2.03 11.62
CA ASN A 472 26.18 -1.09 12.09
C ASN A 472 26.66 -0.16 10.96
N LYS A 473 26.88 -0.71 9.76
CA LYS A 473 27.24 0.07 8.56
C LYS A 473 26.17 1.12 8.26
N LEU A 474 24.89 0.72 8.26
CA LEU A 474 23.78 1.62 7.97
C LEU A 474 23.58 2.68 9.07
N LYS A 475 23.74 2.30 10.34
CA LYS A 475 23.70 3.25 11.47
C LYS A 475 24.78 4.32 11.33
N ALA A 476 26.01 3.92 10.98
CA ALA A 476 27.11 4.84 10.74
C ALA A 476 26.82 5.81 9.59
N LEU A 477 26.22 5.33 8.49
CA LEU A 477 25.80 6.16 7.37
C LEU A 477 24.67 7.12 7.75
N ASN A 478 23.67 6.65 8.49
CA ASN A 478 22.57 7.50 8.98
C ASN A 478 23.10 8.63 9.87
N HIS A 479 24.03 8.32 10.77
CA HIS A 479 24.73 9.33 11.57
C HIS A 479 25.53 10.31 10.70
N LEU A 480 26.32 9.81 9.74
CA LEU A 480 27.15 10.63 8.85
C LEU A 480 26.32 11.66 8.06
N TYR A 481 25.15 11.26 7.57
CA TYR A 481 24.28 12.11 6.72
C TYR A 481 23.15 12.82 7.49
N ALA A 482 23.18 12.76 8.83
CA ALA A 482 22.18 13.33 9.74
C ALA A 482 20.74 12.94 9.34
N ARG A 483 20.51 11.62 9.31
CA ARG A 483 19.23 10.97 8.99
C ARG A 483 18.59 10.39 10.24
#